data_AF-A0A7X2IT84-F1
#
_entry.id   AF-A0A7X2IT84-F1
#
_cell.length_a   1.000
_cell.length_b   1.000
_cell.length_c   1.000
_cell.angle_alpha   90.00
_cell.angle_beta   90.00
_cell.angle_gamma   90.00
#
_symmetry.space_group_name_H-M   'P 1'
#
loop_
_entity.id
_entity.type
_entity.pdbx_description
1 polymer ?
#
loop_
_entity_poly.entity_id
_entity_poly.type
_entity_poly.pdbx_seq_one_letter_code
_entity_poly.pdbx_strand_id
1 'polypeptide(L)'
;MQRIVESSVNDIRLIGEFAQEIHQNLAEKLRPIPETQSFTAAEIAQLNSIGEAVLSTATKAKRRITRKPEKVFELDVSDRVAALMLKFAIPVKQQSFMAEMSLVYVISRLEAFLKDYAREMLLARPEMLRSSNQMSCEEVLSYRSMAAVREALANREADGLGRGSIDDIAVYFEKKANISLSNFDAWEAIREHVYRRNLVVHNRGFVNELYRKKTKSTSANGQHLSTTMDYVVAAVENIKGFIHYVHTISLRRLRLNEC
;
A
#
# COMPACT_ATOMS: atom_id res chain seq x y z
N MET A 1 17.94 7.72 15.01
CA MET A 1 17.46 7.96 13.63
C MET A 1 17.95 6.91 12.62
N GLN A 2 19.27 6.73 12.40
CA GLN A 2 19.79 5.74 11.43
C GLN A 2 19.23 4.33 11.65
N ARG A 3 19.19 3.84 12.89
CA ARG A 3 18.60 2.52 13.22
C ARG A 3 17.13 2.37 12.79
N ILE A 4 16.33 3.44 12.83
CA ILE A 4 14.93 3.41 12.39
C ILE A 4 14.85 3.29 10.87
N VAL A 5 15.73 3.98 10.16
CA VAL A 5 15.86 3.88 8.70
C VAL A 5 16.23 2.45 8.33
N GLU A 6 17.28 1.89 8.94
CA GLU A 6 17.74 0.52 8.68
C GLU A 6 16.66 -0.52 8.99
N SER A 7 16.03 -0.43 10.16
CA SER A 7 14.94 -1.34 10.53
C SER A 7 13.76 -1.23 9.57
N SER A 8 13.35 -0.02 9.19
CA SER A 8 12.19 0.20 8.32
C SER A 8 12.48 -0.27 6.89
N VAL A 9 13.66 0.05 6.36
CA VAL A 9 14.11 -0.41 5.03
C VAL A 9 14.22 -1.93 5.00
N ASN A 10 14.74 -2.54 6.07
CA ASN A 10 14.82 -4.00 6.17
C ASN A 10 13.44 -4.65 6.17
N ASP A 11 12.50 -4.15 6.98
CA ASP A 11 11.13 -4.69 7.03
C ASP A 11 10.45 -4.56 5.66
N ILE A 12 10.63 -3.43 4.98
CA ILE A 12 10.04 -3.18 3.66
C ILE A 12 10.70 -4.04 2.57
N ARG A 13 12.01 -4.26 2.67
CA ARG A 13 12.75 -5.20 1.81
C ARG A 13 12.21 -6.63 1.95
N LEU A 14 12.00 -7.11 3.17
CA LEU A 14 11.47 -8.45 3.42
C LEU A 14 10.07 -8.64 2.80
N ILE A 15 9.24 -7.61 2.78
CA ILE A 15 7.94 -7.67 2.11
C ILE A 15 8.10 -7.72 0.58
N GLY A 16 9.08 -6.99 0.03
CA GLY A 16 9.44 -7.07 -1.39
C GLY A 16 9.91 -8.46 -1.80
N GLU A 17 10.77 -9.07 -0.99
CA GLU A 17 11.26 -10.44 -1.19
C GLU A 17 10.12 -11.45 -1.14
N PHE A 18 9.22 -11.33 -0.16
CA PHE A 18 8.00 -12.12 -0.09
C PHE A 18 7.13 -11.95 -1.35
N ALA A 19 6.92 -10.72 -1.82
CA ALA A 19 6.13 -10.46 -3.02
C ALA A 19 6.75 -11.11 -4.27
N GLN A 20 8.08 -11.07 -4.40
CA GLN A 20 8.81 -11.72 -5.50
C GLN A 20 8.73 -13.25 -5.42
N GLU A 21 8.92 -13.82 -4.24
CA GLU A 21 8.82 -15.26 -4.01
C GLU A 21 7.42 -15.79 -4.36
N ILE A 22 6.37 -15.11 -3.91
CA ILE A 22 4.99 -15.48 -4.23
C ILE A 22 4.70 -15.33 -5.72
N HIS A 23 5.22 -14.28 -6.36
CA HIS A 23 5.08 -14.11 -7.81
C HIS A 23 5.69 -15.31 -8.56
N GLN A 24 6.90 -15.74 -8.18
CA GLN A 24 7.58 -16.89 -8.79
C GLN A 24 6.81 -18.20 -8.52
N ASN A 25 6.48 -18.48 -7.26
CA ASN A 25 5.79 -19.70 -6.86
C ASN A 25 4.39 -19.87 -7.50
N LEU A 26 3.65 -18.77 -7.66
CA LEU A 26 2.35 -18.81 -8.33
C LEU A 26 2.47 -18.95 -9.84
N ALA A 27 3.50 -18.36 -10.46
CA ALA A 27 3.79 -18.58 -11.88
C ALA A 27 4.06 -20.07 -12.17
N GLU A 28 4.70 -20.78 -11.25
CA GLU A 28 4.91 -22.23 -11.38
C GLU A 28 3.61 -23.04 -11.29
N LYS A 29 2.68 -22.64 -10.41
CA LYS A 29 1.37 -23.30 -10.27
C LYS A 29 0.45 -23.07 -11.46
N LEU A 30 0.67 -21.99 -12.20
CA LEU A 30 -0.07 -21.62 -13.42
C LEU A 30 0.53 -22.21 -14.71
N ARG A 31 1.56 -23.08 -14.62
CA ARG A 31 2.16 -23.73 -15.79
C ARG A 31 1.10 -24.44 -16.65
N PRO A 32 1.26 -24.43 -17.99
CA PRO A 32 0.34 -25.10 -18.90
C PRO A 32 0.14 -26.57 -18.54
N ILE A 33 -1.05 -27.08 -18.81
CA ILE A 33 -1.35 -28.50 -18.72
C ILE A 33 -0.39 -29.22 -19.68
N PRO A 34 0.27 -30.32 -19.27
CA PRO A 34 1.11 -31.09 -20.16
C PRO A 34 0.35 -31.48 -21.44
N GLU A 35 0.98 -31.35 -22.61
CA GLU A 35 0.40 -31.68 -23.93
C GLU A 35 -0.15 -33.11 -24.03
N THR A 36 0.25 -33.98 -23.10
CA THR A 36 -0.19 -35.38 -23.01
C THR A 36 -1.61 -35.57 -22.48
N GLN A 37 -2.28 -34.53 -21.97
CA GLN A 37 -3.70 -34.60 -21.59
C GLN A 37 -4.60 -34.12 -22.73
N SER A 38 -5.00 -35.04 -23.62
CA SER A 38 -6.02 -34.74 -24.62
C SER A 38 -7.39 -34.48 -23.96
N PHE A 39 -8.04 -33.40 -24.38
CA PHE A 39 -9.45 -33.11 -24.08
C PHE A 39 -10.36 -33.70 -25.16
N THR A 40 -11.53 -34.17 -24.76
CA THR A 40 -12.59 -34.57 -25.70
C THR A 40 -13.16 -33.33 -26.38
N ALA A 41 -13.78 -33.51 -27.56
CA ALA A 41 -14.46 -32.41 -28.27
C ALA A 41 -15.53 -31.72 -27.40
N ALA A 42 -16.22 -32.48 -26.54
CA ALA A 42 -17.20 -31.95 -25.59
C ALA A 42 -16.56 -31.07 -24.52
N GLU A 43 -15.42 -31.49 -23.94
CA GLU A 43 -14.68 -30.70 -22.96
C GLU A 43 -14.10 -29.42 -23.58
N ILE A 44 -13.64 -29.47 -24.83
CA ILE A 44 -13.17 -28.29 -25.57
C ILE A 44 -14.32 -27.29 -25.78
N ALA A 45 -15.50 -27.78 -26.17
CA ALA A 45 -16.69 -26.94 -26.32
C ALA A 45 -17.10 -26.29 -24.98
N GLN A 46 -17.03 -27.02 -23.87
CA GLN A 46 -17.26 -26.49 -22.52
C GLN A 46 -16.25 -25.38 -22.17
N LEU A 47 -14.94 -25.61 -22.39
CA LEU A 47 -13.90 -24.61 -22.12
C LEU A 47 -14.09 -23.33 -22.94
N ASN A 48 -14.43 -23.46 -24.24
CA ASN A 48 -14.73 -22.31 -25.10
C ASN A 48 -15.95 -21.53 -24.61
N SER A 49 -17.03 -22.23 -24.20
CA SER A 49 -18.23 -21.60 -23.64
C SER A 49 -17.92 -20.80 -22.37
N ILE A 50 -17.08 -21.34 -21.48
CA ILE A 50 -16.65 -20.60 -20.28
C ILE A 50 -15.78 -19.40 -20.68
N GLY A 51 -14.86 -19.56 -21.63
CA GLY A 51 -14.03 -18.47 -22.16
C GLY A 51 -14.89 -17.31 -22.68
N GLU A 52 -15.90 -17.60 -23.50
CA GLU A 52 -16.86 -16.62 -24.00
C GLU A 52 -17.67 -15.96 -22.88
N ALA A 53 -18.13 -16.73 -21.89
CA ALA A 53 -18.86 -16.21 -20.74
C ALA A 53 -18.01 -15.21 -19.93
N VAL A 54 -16.75 -15.55 -19.67
CA VAL A 54 -15.77 -14.69 -18.98
C VAL A 54 -15.49 -13.42 -19.80
N LEU A 55 -15.21 -13.55 -21.09
CA LEU A 55 -14.95 -12.42 -22.00
C LEU A 55 -16.15 -11.49 -22.11
N SER A 56 -17.36 -12.03 -22.23
CA SER A 56 -18.60 -11.25 -22.30
C SER A 56 -18.89 -10.49 -21.01
N THR A 57 -18.50 -11.06 -19.86
CA THR A 57 -18.63 -10.43 -18.55
C THR A 57 -17.58 -9.31 -18.38
N ALA A 58 -16.34 -9.56 -18.77
CA ALA A 58 -15.26 -8.56 -18.75
C ALA A 58 -15.56 -7.34 -19.65
N THR A 59 -16.12 -7.56 -20.84
CA THR A 59 -16.53 -6.48 -21.76
C THR A 59 -17.76 -5.72 -21.26
N LYS A 60 -18.73 -6.39 -20.61
CA LYS A 60 -19.90 -5.73 -20.00
C LYS A 60 -19.53 -4.95 -18.73
N ALA A 61 -18.58 -5.44 -17.93
CA ALA A 61 -18.07 -4.72 -16.76
C ALA A 61 -17.39 -3.39 -17.15
N LYS A 62 -16.72 -3.33 -18.31
CA LYS A 62 -16.21 -2.06 -18.88
C LYS A 62 -17.31 -1.06 -19.29
N ARG A 63 -18.56 -1.50 -19.46
CA ARG A 63 -19.67 -0.69 -20.00
C ARG A 63 -20.78 -0.35 -19.00
N ARG A 64 -20.82 -0.97 -17.81
CA ARG A 64 -21.94 -0.82 -16.87
C ARG A 64 -21.50 -0.34 -15.49
N ILE A 65 -21.61 0.98 -15.31
CA ILE A 65 -21.69 1.66 -14.02
C ILE A 65 -23.10 1.40 -13.47
N THR A 66 -23.34 0.31 -12.74
CA THR A 66 -24.52 0.18 -11.85
C THR A 66 -24.44 -1.10 -11.03
N ARG A 67 -24.49 -0.95 -9.71
CA ARG A 67 -24.63 -2.00 -8.69
C ARG A 67 -25.84 -2.89 -9.00
N LYS A 68 -25.66 -4.05 -9.61
CA LYS A 68 -26.63 -5.17 -9.55
C LYS A 68 -25.86 -6.48 -9.30
N PRO A 69 -26.48 -7.45 -8.60
CA PRO A 69 -25.80 -8.63 -8.10
C PRO A 69 -25.15 -9.41 -9.25
N GLU A 70 -24.01 -10.05 -8.97
CA GLU A 70 -23.30 -10.93 -9.88
C GLU A 70 -24.29 -11.86 -10.57
N LYS A 71 -24.35 -11.82 -11.91
CA LYS A 71 -25.09 -12.83 -12.66
C LYS A 71 -24.41 -14.17 -12.38
N VAL A 72 -25.07 -15.02 -11.62
CA VAL A 72 -24.70 -16.43 -11.50
C VAL A 72 -24.95 -17.06 -12.86
N PHE A 73 -23.89 -17.50 -13.53
CA PHE A 73 -23.99 -18.32 -14.72
C PHE A 73 -24.04 -19.77 -14.27
N GLU A 74 -25.17 -20.42 -14.46
CA GLU A 74 -25.23 -21.87 -14.41
C GLU A 74 -24.62 -22.40 -15.71
N LEU A 75 -23.46 -23.04 -15.58
CA LEU A 75 -22.74 -23.69 -16.66
C LEU A 75 -22.74 -25.18 -16.37
N ASP A 76 -23.33 -25.96 -17.27
CA ASP A 76 -23.27 -27.42 -17.23
C ASP A 76 -21.88 -27.85 -17.73
N VAL A 77 -20.98 -28.12 -16.80
CA VAL A 77 -19.58 -28.48 -17.06
C VAL A 77 -19.28 -29.84 -16.44
N SER A 78 -18.47 -30.64 -17.14
CA SER A 78 -17.99 -31.89 -16.58
C SER A 78 -17.11 -31.66 -15.34
N ASP A 79 -17.06 -32.63 -14.43
CA ASP A 79 -16.23 -32.57 -13.22
C ASP A 79 -14.76 -32.29 -13.54
N ARG A 80 -14.25 -32.85 -14.65
CA ARG A 80 -12.87 -32.63 -15.10
C ARG A 80 -12.63 -31.18 -15.54
N VAL A 81 -13.57 -30.57 -16.28
CA VAL A 81 -13.49 -29.16 -16.68
C VAL A 81 -13.64 -28.25 -15.45
N ALA A 82 -14.55 -28.56 -14.53
CA ALA A 82 -14.70 -27.82 -13.29
C ALA A 82 -13.42 -27.86 -12.43
N ALA A 83 -12.86 -29.05 -12.21
CA ALA A 83 -11.61 -29.23 -11.48
C ALA A 83 -10.45 -28.46 -12.12
N LEU A 84 -10.39 -28.47 -13.45
CA LEU A 84 -9.39 -27.72 -14.19
C LEU A 84 -9.55 -26.21 -14.00
N MET A 85 -10.77 -25.69 -14.11
CA MET A 85 -11.04 -24.27 -13.92
C MET A 85 -10.72 -23.82 -12.49
N LEU A 86 -11.03 -24.62 -11.49
CA LEU A 86 -10.65 -24.34 -10.10
C LEU A 86 -9.13 -24.31 -9.92
N LYS A 87 -8.39 -25.18 -10.61
CA LYS A 87 -6.92 -25.21 -10.58
C LYS A 87 -6.29 -23.88 -11.04
N PHE A 88 -6.93 -23.15 -11.96
CA PHE A 88 -6.46 -21.84 -12.42
C PHE A 88 -7.09 -20.66 -11.68
N ALA A 89 -8.37 -20.72 -11.34
CA ALA A 89 -9.08 -19.63 -10.68
C ALA A 89 -8.57 -19.37 -9.25
N ILE A 90 -8.26 -20.44 -8.49
CA ILE A 90 -7.79 -20.32 -7.10
C ILE A 90 -6.45 -19.57 -7.02
N PRO A 91 -5.38 -19.96 -7.75
CA PRO A 91 -4.11 -19.23 -7.73
C PRO A 91 -4.24 -17.76 -8.13
N VAL A 92 -5.07 -17.44 -9.13
CA VAL A 92 -5.28 -16.05 -9.57
C VAL A 92 -5.94 -15.21 -8.47
N LYS A 93 -6.98 -15.73 -7.82
CA LYS A 93 -7.63 -15.07 -6.68
C LYS A 93 -6.67 -14.90 -5.50
N GLN A 94 -5.88 -15.93 -5.20
CA GLN A 94 -4.85 -15.88 -4.15
C GLN A 94 -3.81 -14.80 -4.46
N GLN A 95 -3.36 -14.68 -5.71
CA GLN A 95 -2.38 -13.68 -6.11
C GLN A 95 -2.88 -12.24 -5.84
N SER A 96 -4.11 -11.92 -6.27
CA SER A 96 -4.70 -10.59 -6.04
C SER A 96 -4.81 -10.28 -4.55
N PHE A 97 -5.31 -11.24 -3.76
CA PHE A 97 -5.46 -11.08 -2.33
C PHE A 97 -4.11 -10.85 -1.64
N MET A 98 -3.10 -11.66 -1.96
CA MET A 98 -1.77 -11.53 -1.37
C MET A 98 -1.10 -10.21 -1.76
N ALA A 99 -1.28 -9.75 -3.00
CA ALA A 99 -0.76 -8.46 -3.45
C ALA A 99 -1.43 -7.28 -2.73
N GLU A 100 -2.75 -7.32 -2.57
CA GLU A 100 -3.51 -6.33 -1.81
C GLU A 100 -3.06 -6.26 -0.34
N MET A 101 -2.91 -7.41 0.32
CA MET A 101 -2.44 -7.47 1.72
C MET A 101 -0.99 -7.00 1.85
N SER A 102 -0.14 -7.34 0.90
CA SER A 102 1.26 -6.86 0.88
C SER A 102 1.32 -5.35 0.71
N LEU A 103 0.52 -4.77 -0.18
CA LEU A 103 0.41 -3.31 -0.33
C LEU A 103 -0.06 -2.64 0.97
N VAL A 104 -1.10 -3.19 1.61
CA VAL A 104 -1.60 -2.68 2.89
C VAL A 104 -0.49 -2.69 3.95
N TYR A 105 0.27 -3.78 4.03
CA TYR A 105 1.32 -3.92 5.02
C TYR A 105 2.52 -3.00 4.75
N VAL A 106 2.99 -2.91 3.50
CA VAL A 106 4.08 -1.98 3.10
C VAL A 106 3.72 -0.53 3.44
N ILE A 107 2.50 -0.09 3.14
CA ILE A 107 2.05 1.28 3.46
C ILE A 107 1.93 1.48 4.97
N SER A 108 1.48 0.47 5.72
CA SER A 108 1.46 0.54 7.18
C SER A 108 2.87 0.69 7.77
N ARG A 109 3.88 0.03 7.17
CA ARG A 109 5.29 0.19 7.56
C ARG A 109 5.82 1.60 7.24
N LEU A 110 5.46 2.17 6.09
CA LEU A 110 5.78 3.56 5.76
C LEU A 110 5.19 4.53 6.79
N GLU A 111 3.92 4.35 7.18
CA GLU A 111 3.25 5.22 8.15
C GLU A 111 3.88 5.12 9.55
N ALA A 112 4.25 3.90 9.97
CA ALA A 112 5.00 3.69 11.20
C ALA A 112 6.36 4.39 11.15
N PHE A 113 7.12 4.23 10.06
CA PHE A 113 8.37 4.94 9.84
C PHE A 113 8.19 6.46 9.98
N LEU A 114 7.21 7.06 9.31
CA LEU A 114 7.00 8.51 9.34
C LEU A 114 6.72 9.02 10.75
N LYS A 115 5.96 8.27 11.56
CA LYS A 115 5.69 8.60 12.96
C LYS A 115 6.95 8.52 13.82
N ASP A 116 7.63 7.37 13.79
CA ASP A 116 8.82 7.12 14.60
C ASP A 116 9.93 8.11 14.24
N TYR A 117 10.08 8.39 12.94
CA TYR A 117 11.05 9.33 12.44
C TYR A 117 10.74 10.77 12.84
N ALA A 118 9.47 11.20 12.75
CA ALA A 118 9.05 12.51 13.24
C ALA A 118 9.27 12.67 14.75
N ARG A 119 8.95 11.64 15.55
CA ARG A 119 9.24 11.63 16.99
C ARG A 119 10.72 11.85 17.28
N GLU A 120 11.59 11.08 16.63
CA GLU A 120 13.04 11.23 16.83
C GLU A 120 13.57 12.58 16.36
N MET A 121 13.00 13.13 15.29
CA MET A 121 13.33 14.47 14.81
C MET A 121 13.04 15.53 15.88
N LEU A 122 11.88 15.44 16.53
CA LEU A 122 11.48 16.32 17.62
C LEU A 122 12.36 16.15 18.87
N LEU A 123 12.78 14.92 19.17
CA LEU A 123 13.67 14.65 20.31
C LEU A 123 15.10 15.15 20.06
N ALA A 124 15.60 15.03 18.83
CA ALA A 124 16.91 15.53 18.42
C ALA A 124 16.96 17.06 18.40
N ARG A 125 15.82 17.71 18.11
CA ARG A 125 15.67 19.16 18.01
C ARG A 125 14.43 19.64 18.80
N PRO A 126 14.48 19.64 20.15
CA PRO A 126 13.32 19.97 20.99
C PRO A 126 12.71 21.36 20.76
N GLU A 127 13.47 22.29 20.17
CA GLU A 127 12.95 23.58 19.72
C GLU A 127 11.78 23.46 18.74
N MET A 128 11.67 22.35 18.01
CA MET A 128 10.58 22.04 17.08
C MET A 128 9.27 21.67 17.80
N LEU A 129 9.32 21.34 19.09
CA LEU A 129 8.12 21.09 19.92
C LEU A 129 7.37 22.37 20.28
N ARG A 130 7.97 23.55 20.02
CA ARG A 130 7.28 24.83 20.21
C ARG A 130 6.03 24.85 19.35
N SER A 131 4.90 25.00 20.01
CA SER A 131 3.57 24.99 19.39
C SER A 131 2.60 25.75 20.30
N SER A 132 1.38 25.96 19.82
CA SER A 132 0.28 26.48 20.63
C SER A 132 -0.29 25.44 21.61
N ASN A 133 0.26 24.22 21.67
CA ASN A 133 -0.23 23.18 22.56
C ASN A 133 0.02 23.56 24.02
N GLN A 134 -1.02 23.49 24.83
CA GLN A 134 -0.97 23.78 26.25
C GLN A 134 -0.89 22.48 27.05
N MET A 135 -0.21 22.56 28.18
CA MET A 135 -0.11 21.48 29.17
C MET A 135 -0.44 22.08 30.53
N SER A 136 -1.24 21.38 31.33
CA SER A 136 -1.56 21.87 32.67
C SER A 136 -0.34 21.79 33.59
N CYS A 137 -0.30 22.62 34.64
CA CYS A 137 0.76 22.53 35.63
C CYS A 137 0.77 21.15 36.31
N GLU A 138 -0.42 20.58 36.57
CA GLU A 138 -0.57 19.23 37.13
C GLU A 138 0.06 18.17 36.21
N GLU A 139 -0.21 18.24 34.91
CA GLU A 139 0.35 17.31 33.94
C GLU A 139 1.89 17.45 33.88
N VAL A 140 2.42 18.68 33.86
CA VAL A 140 3.87 18.91 33.87
C VAL A 140 4.52 18.34 35.14
N LEU A 141 3.90 18.55 36.31
CA LEU A 141 4.37 18.05 37.61
C LEU A 141 4.25 16.52 37.75
N SER A 142 3.42 15.87 36.94
CA SER A 142 3.29 14.40 36.92
C SER A 142 4.52 13.70 36.32
N TYR A 143 5.33 14.41 35.53
CA TYR A 143 6.54 13.86 34.91
C TYR A 143 7.76 14.00 35.82
N ARG A 144 8.59 12.96 35.84
CA ARG A 144 9.80 12.89 36.68
C ARG A 144 10.93 13.83 36.25
N SER A 145 10.89 14.34 35.02
CA SER A 145 11.91 15.22 34.48
C SER A 145 11.41 15.98 33.26
N MET A 146 12.09 17.09 32.92
CA MET A 146 11.83 17.82 31.67
C MET A 146 12.10 16.99 30.42
N ALA A 147 12.99 15.99 30.49
CA ALA A 147 13.21 15.05 29.40
C ALA A 147 11.97 14.19 29.15
N ALA A 148 11.33 13.68 30.22
CA ALA A 148 10.08 12.93 30.12
C ALA A 148 8.93 13.79 29.57
N VAL A 149 8.88 15.08 29.95
CA VAL A 149 7.92 16.04 29.37
C VAL A 149 8.10 16.18 27.85
N ARG A 150 9.35 16.35 27.39
CA ARG A 150 9.67 16.46 25.96
C ARG A 150 9.30 15.20 25.20
N GLU A 151 9.57 14.03 25.78
CA GLU A 151 9.20 12.75 25.19
C GLU A 151 7.68 12.59 25.08
N ALA A 152 6.92 12.93 26.12
CA ALA A 152 5.47 12.90 26.08
C ALA A 152 4.89 13.84 25.00
N LEU A 153 5.45 15.04 24.86
CA LEU A 153 5.06 15.99 23.80
C LEU A 153 5.40 15.47 22.40
N ALA A 154 6.60 14.92 22.22
CA ALA A 154 7.01 14.34 20.93
C ALA A 154 6.12 13.17 20.53
N ASN A 155 5.77 12.29 21.48
CA ASN A 155 4.84 11.18 21.26
C ASN A 155 3.46 11.69 20.85
N ARG A 156 2.90 12.65 21.60
CA ARG A 156 1.58 13.23 21.31
C ARG A 156 1.52 13.84 19.91
N GLU A 157 2.58 14.55 19.51
CA GLU A 157 2.64 15.17 18.20
C GLU A 157 2.79 14.12 17.08
N ALA A 158 3.68 13.13 17.25
CA ALA A 158 3.86 12.05 16.28
C ALA A 158 2.61 11.18 16.11
N ASP A 159 1.88 10.89 17.20
CA ASP A 159 0.60 10.15 17.15
C ASP A 159 -0.47 10.90 16.35
N GLY A 160 -0.46 12.24 16.42
CA GLY A 160 -1.32 13.10 15.62
C GLY A 160 -1.12 12.91 14.11
N LEU A 161 0.11 12.68 13.66
CA LEU A 161 0.43 12.44 12.24
C LEU A 161 -0.24 11.18 11.70
N GLY A 162 -0.41 10.16 12.54
CA GLY A 162 -1.04 8.91 12.16
C GLY A 162 -2.48 8.98 11.73
N ARG A 163 -3.16 10.07 12.05
CA ARG A 163 -4.57 10.29 11.69
C ARG A 163 -4.72 11.08 10.39
N GLY A 164 -3.63 11.67 9.90
CA GLY A 164 -3.61 12.49 8.70
C GLY A 164 -3.43 11.67 7.43
N SER A 165 -3.68 12.31 6.29
CA SER A 165 -3.29 11.80 4.98
C SER A 165 -1.80 12.00 4.71
N ILE A 166 -1.25 11.32 3.71
CA ILE A 166 0.13 11.55 3.25
C ILE A 166 0.39 13.02 2.85
N ASP A 167 -0.64 13.73 2.38
CA ASP A 167 -0.55 15.17 2.08
C ASP A 167 -0.40 15.99 3.37
N ASP A 168 -1.11 15.61 4.45
CA ASP A 168 -1.01 16.28 5.75
C ASP A 168 0.37 16.05 6.38
N ILE A 169 0.95 14.85 6.19
CA ILE A 169 2.33 14.55 6.60
C ILE A 169 3.31 15.42 5.83
N ALA A 170 3.15 15.59 4.51
CA ALA A 170 4.01 16.49 3.73
C ALA A 170 3.95 17.93 4.24
N VAL A 171 2.75 18.46 4.51
CA VAL A 171 2.57 19.78 5.10
C VAL A 171 3.22 19.88 6.48
N TYR A 172 3.16 18.82 7.29
CA TYR A 172 3.80 18.78 8.59
C TYR A 172 5.33 18.88 8.49
N PHE A 173 5.96 18.05 7.66
CA PHE A 173 7.42 18.07 7.46
C PHE A 173 7.91 19.42 6.92
N GLU A 174 7.14 20.04 6.02
CA GLU A 174 7.43 21.38 5.51
C GLU A 174 7.38 22.42 6.64
N LYS A 175 6.28 22.44 7.42
CA LYS A 175 6.10 23.44 8.49
C LYS A 175 7.09 23.29 9.64
N LYS A 176 7.40 22.05 10.04
CA LYS A 176 8.22 21.78 11.22
C LYS A 176 9.71 21.78 10.93
N ALA A 177 10.11 21.26 9.78
CA ALA A 177 11.53 21.03 9.46
C ALA A 177 11.99 21.72 8.17
N ASN A 178 11.10 22.43 7.46
CA ASN A 178 11.38 23.00 6.14
C ASN A 178 11.85 21.92 5.15
N ILE A 179 11.17 20.77 5.19
CA ILE A 179 11.42 19.60 4.36
C ILE A 179 10.22 19.39 3.43
N SER A 180 10.44 19.65 2.14
CA SER A 180 9.45 19.44 1.09
C SER A 180 9.51 18.00 0.61
N LEU A 181 8.62 17.14 1.13
CA LEU A 181 8.51 15.74 0.69
C LEU A 181 8.16 15.62 -0.80
N SER A 182 7.52 16.64 -1.37
CA SER A 182 7.18 16.70 -2.80
C SER A 182 8.37 16.86 -3.73
N ASN A 183 9.56 17.16 -3.20
CA ASN A 183 10.78 17.22 -4.01
C ASN A 183 11.41 15.84 -4.23
N PHE A 184 10.84 14.76 -3.70
CA PHE A 184 11.24 13.41 -4.04
C PHE A 184 10.72 13.05 -5.44
N ASP A 185 11.58 12.53 -6.31
CA ASP A 185 11.25 12.27 -7.73
C ASP A 185 10.01 11.37 -7.91
N ALA A 186 9.86 10.36 -7.06
CA ALA A 186 8.71 9.44 -7.09
C ALA A 186 7.59 9.82 -6.10
N TRP A 187 7.49 11.09 -5.70
CA TRP A 187 6.49 11.55 -4.72
C TRP A 187 5.04 11.24 -5.13
N GLU A 188 4.67 11.49 -6.38
CA GLU A 188 3.32 11.18 -6.86
C GLU A 188 3.01 9.67 -6.83
N ALA A 189 4.03 8.82 -7.01
CA ALA A 189 3.87 7.37 -6.85
C ALA A 189 3.64 7.00 -5.38
N ILE A 190 4.41 7.57 -4.43
CA ILE A 190 4.17 7.39 -2.99
C ILE A 190 2.74 7.78 -2.62
N ARG A 191 2.29 8.95 -3.08
CA ARG A 191 0.91 9.42 -2.85
C ARG A 191 -0.10 8.43 -3.40
N GLU A 192 0.08 7.98 -4.65
CA GLU A 192 -0.83 7.02 -5.28
C GLU A 192 -0.87 5.68 -4.54
N HIS A 193 0.27 5.16 -4.07
CA HIS A 193 0.31 3.91 -3.29
C HIS A 193 -0.50 4.03 -1.98
N VAL A 194 -0.36 5.14 -1.24
CA VAL A 194 -1.12 5.40 -0.01
C VAL A 194 -2.62 5.49 -0.31
N TYR A 195 -3.00 6.23 -1.36
CA TYR A 195 -4.41 6.39 -1.73
C TYR A 195 -5.02 5.11 -2.32
N ARG A 196 -4.24 4.30 -3.05
CA ARG A 196 -4.68 2.98 -3.52
C ARG A 196 -4.90 2.03 -2.36
N ARG A 197 -4.02 2.04 -1.36
CA ARG A 197 -4.24 1.28 -0.12
C ARG A 197 -5.58 1.63 0.52
N ASN A 198 -5.94 2.92 0.55
CA ASN A 198 -7.24 3.34 1.10
C ASN A 198 -8.41 2.76 0.29
N LEU A 199 -8.28 2.62 -1.04
CA LEU A 199 -9.28 1.92 -1.85
C LEU A 199 -9.36 0.44 -1.52
N VAL A 200 -8.23 -0.25 -1.37
CA VAL A 200 -8.19 -1.67 -0.99
C VAL A 200 -8.92 -1.89 0.34
N VAL A 201 -8.58 -1.10 1.37
CA VAL A 201 -9.14 -1.26 2.72
C VAL A 201 -10.59 -0.80 2.82
N HIS A 202 -10.94 0.35 2.26
CA HIS A 202 -12.23 1.00 2.52
C HIS A 202 -13.23 0.92 1.37
N ASN A 203 -12.78 0.59 0.17
CA ASN A 203 -13.62 0.56 -1.02
C ASN A 203 -13.42 -0.70 -1.89
N ARG A 204 -12.88 -1.78 -1.32
CA ARG A 204 -12.66 -3.08 -2.00
C ARG A 204 -11.94 -2.94 -3.35
N GLY A 205 -10.97 -2.03 -3.43
CA GLY A 205 -10.19 -1.76 -4.64
C GLY A 205 -10.91 -0.94 -5.72
N PHE A 206 -12.15 -0.49 -5.50
CA PHE A 206 -12.88 0.34 -6.46
C PHE A 206 -12.48 1.81 -6.36
N VAL A 207 -12.32 2.47 -7.50
CA VAL A 207 -12.02 3.90 -7.59
C VAL A 207 -13.22 4.72 -7.13
N ASN A 208 -12.95 5.75 -6.31
CA ASN A 208 -13.92 6.78 -5.93
C ASN A 208 -13.43 8.18 -6.34
N GLU A 209 -14.30 9.19 -6.22
CA GLU A 209 -13.97 10.57 -6.57
C GLU A 209 -12.81 11.15 -5.75
N LEU A 210 -12.73 10.79 -4.46
CA LEU A 210 -11.65 11.22 -3.58
C LEU A 210 -10.28 10.78 -4.11
N TYR A 211 -10.13 9.49 -4.43
CA TYR A 211 -8.91 8.94 -5.00
C TYR A 211 -8.55 9.66 -6.31
N ARG A 212 -9.51 9.84 -7.23
CA ARG A 212 -9.27 10.54 -8.50
C ARG A 212 -8.79 11.96 -8.30
N LYS A 213 -9.44 12.71 -7.40
CA LYS A 213 -9.06 14.08 -7.07
C LYS A 213 -7.67 14.17 -6.47
N LYS A 214 -7.33 13.26 -5.56
CA LYS A 214 -6.06 13.28 -4.83
C LYS A 214 -4.87 12.83 -5.66
N THR A 215 -5.05 11.81 -6.50
CA THR A 215 -4.00 11.18 -7.32
C THR A 215 -3.96 11.67 -8.76
N LYS A 216 -4.93 12.49 -9.18
CA LYS A 216 -5.15 12.90 -10.58
C LYS A 216 -5.30 11.70 -11.54
N SER A 217 -5.74 10.54 -11.03
CA SER A 217 -5.91 9.33 -11.82
C SER A 217 -6.98 9.50 -12.91
N THR A 218 -6.66 8.99 -14.10
CA THR A 218 -7.57 8.94 -15.25
C THR A 218 -8.55 7.77 -15.19
N SER A 219 -8.42 6.88 -14.19
CA SER A 219 -9.31 5.74 -14.00
C SER A 219 -10.76 6.20 -13.77
N ALA A 220 -11.71 5.43 -14.29
CA ALA A 220 -13.13 5.76 -14.19
C ALA A 220 -13.64 5.54 -12.75
N ASN A 221 -14.62 6.35 -12.32
CA ASN A 221 -15.28 6.14 -11.03
C ASN A 221 -15.98 4.77 -11.01
N GLY A 222 -15.80 3.99 -9.94
CA GLY A 222 -16.30 2.63 -9.83
C GLY A 222 -15.51 1.58 -10.63
N GLN A 223 -14.39 1.94 -11.25
CA GLN A 223 -13.47 0.96 -11.83
C GLN A 223 -12.71 0.23 -10.73
N HIS A 224 -12.59 -1.11 -10.83
CA HIS A 224 -11.72 -1.87 -9.94
C HIS A 224 -10.26 -1.72 -10.36
N LEU A 225 -9.37 -1.33 -9.44
CA LEU A 225 -7.93 -1.31 -9.64
C LEU A 225 -7.33 -2.63 -9.17
N SER A 226 -6.84 -3.44 -10.11
CA SER A 226 -6.07 -4.63 -9.77
C SER A 226 -4.76 -4.24 -9.10
N THR A 227 -4.43 -4.91 -8.00
CA THR A 227 -3.12 -4.82 -7.34
C THR A 227 -2.36 -6.10 -7.66
N THR A 228 -1.23 -5.98 -8.35
CA THR A 228 -0.37 -7.12 -8.72
C THR A 228 0.86 -7.16 -7.83
N MET A 229 1.56 -8.30 -7.81
CA MET A 229 2.85 -8.38 -7.10
C MET A 229 3.89 -7.43 -7.68
N ASP A 230 3.90 -7.21 -9.00
CA ASP A 230 4.82 -6.26 -9.63
C ASP A 230 4.56 -4.83 -9.14
N TYR A 231 3.29 -4.47 -8.94
CA TYR A 231 2.93 -3.19 -8.34
C TYR A 231 3.45 -3.07 -6.90
N VAL A 232 3.36 -4.15 -6.10
CA VAL A 232 3.90 -4.17 -4.73
C VAL A 232 5.42 -4.01 -4.74
N VAL A 233 6.13 -4.70 -5.64
CA VAL A 233 7.59 -4.58 -5.79
C VAL A 233 7.98 -3.13 -6.16
N ALA A 234 7.26 -2.51 -7.10
CA ALA A 234 7.49 -1.11 -7.44
C ALA A 234 7.23 -0.17 -6.24
N ALA A 235 6.17 -0.43 -5.47
CA ALA A 235 5.86 0.35 -4.27
C ALA A 235 6.96 0.21 -3.20
N VAL A 236 7.49 -1.00 -3.00
CA VAL A 236 8.60 -1.27 -2.08
C VAL A 236 9.84 -0.44 -2.45
N GLU A 237 10.23 -0.43 -3.73
CA GLU A 237 11.41 0.33 -4.16
C GLU A 237 11.21 1.84 -4.04
N ASN A 238 10.04 2.35 -4.44
CA ASN A 238 9.70 3.77 -4.25
C ASN A 238 9.77 4.17 -2.77
N ILE A 239 9.24 3.32 -1.88
CA ILE A 239 9.18 3.61 -0.45
C ILE A 239 10.56 3.53 0.21
N LYS A 240 11.41 2.57 -0.16
CA LYS A 240 12.80 2.54 0.29
C LYS A 240 13.54 3.81 -0.12
N GLY A 241 13.41 4.21 -1.40
CA GLY A 241 13.97 5.46 -1.90
C GLY A 241 13.46 6.68 -1.14
N PHE A 242 12.16 6.72 -0.85
CA PHE A 242 11.54 7.80 -0.08
C PHE A 242 12.05 7.87 1.37
N ILE A 243 12.19 6.74 2.05
CA ILE A 243 12.76 6.68 3.40
C ILE A 243 14.18 7.23 3.42
N HIS A 244 15.03 6.83 2.47
CA HIS A 244 16.38 7.37 2.36
C HIS A 244 16.38 8.86 2.05
N TYR A 245 15.52 9.31 1.13
CA TYR A 245 15.35 10.72 0.82
C TYR A 245 15.00 11.55 2.06
N VAL A 246 13.97 11.14 2.82
CA VAL A 246 13.54 11.78 4.07
C VAL A 246 14.70 11.83 5.05
N HIS A 247 15.47 10.74 5.17
CA HIS A 247 16.59 10.70 6.08
C HIS A 247 17.70 11.69 5.69
N THR A 248 18.17 11.63 4.45
CA THR A 248 19.24 12.49 3.93
C THR A 248 18.89 13.96 4.03
N ILE A 249 17.68 14.35 3.63
CA ILE A 249 17.27 15.77 3.69
C ILE A 249 17.12 16.25 5.13
N SER A 250 16.67 15.39 6.04
CA SER A 250 16.54 15.72 7.47
C SER A 250 17.90 15.95 8.11
N LEU A 251 18.88 15.07 7.87
CA LEU A 251 20.24 15.25 8.39
C LEU A 251 20.84 16.59 7.96
N ARG A 252 20.70 16.93 6.67
CA ARG A 252 21.17 18.22 6.11
C ARG A 252 20.47 19.42 6.72
N ARG A 253 19.13 19.41 6.78
CA ARG A 253 18.33 20.54 7.27
C ARG A 253 18.50 20.77 8.76
N LEU A 254 18.59 19.70 9.53
CA LEU A 254 18.67 19.75 10.99
C LEU A 254 20.11 19.76 11.51
N ARG A 255 21.10 19.76 10.61
CA ARG A 255 22.53 19.73 10.95
C ARG A 255 22.83 18.65 12.00
N LEU A 256 22.27 17.47 11.78
CA LEU A 256 22.52 16.30 12.62
C LEU A 256 23.74 15.60 12.04
N ASN A 257 24.68 15.22 12.90
CA ASN A 257 25.82 14.41 12.48
C ASN A 257 25.31 13.03 12.04
N GLU A 258 25.89 12.47 10.98
CA GLU A 258 25.70 11.05 10.65
C GLU A 258 26.19 10.24 11.86
N CYS A 259 25.29 9.53 12.53
CA CYS A 259 25.58 8.62 13.64
C CYS A 259 25.07 7.24 13.26
#